data_AF-A0A537Z6M3-F1
#
_entry.id   AF-A0A537Z6M3-F1
#
_cell.length_a   1.000
_cell.length_b   1.000
_cell.length_c   1.000
_cell.angle_alpha   90.00
_cell.angle_beta   90.00
_cell.angle_gamma   90.00
#
_symmetry.space_group_name_H-M   'P 1'
#
loop_
_entity.id
_entity.type
_entity.pdbx_description
1 polymer ?
#
loop_
_entity_poly.entity_id
_entity_poly.type
_entity_poly.pdbx_seq_one_letter_code
_entity_poly.pdbx_strand_id
1 'polypeptide(L)'
;MRRRADRPGALPRVPHPAIRAGRDRGLGRARGTADRAALHSHRRGERRPRLPGPRAPLPERRQRHRAKPPARRARDRRRTRDDARRDARDRRSQHVTRLALRRGTVVAIDRDGAATALTVDVDGERRPAISYTDLTGLVEVGDEVIVNVAARDLGLGSGGFDVVHANLTRGLDGAGLPDAHVMKLNYTSLQHAVQPVEEQAGELTLPVGRPVAVLGLHGQLPCVAWAAAQRRPGLRIGYVQTAGGALPGALSRTIGELRDRGLLAGHVSAGPAYGGEEDAITTAGALHAGLTALGWDAAIAGPGPGILGSATELGHGGLAALDTAHAALALGCTTVIVPRMSSGDPRPRHRGLSHHTSTVLELLLRPALVAVPPGEAVEVPDSVQVRQGQADLDGYAGSGLPGRTMGRSIAEDDLFFRAALAGGDVLAAEA
;
A
#
# COMPACT_ATOMS: atom_id res chain seq x y z
N MET A 1 3.07 -15.00 60.83
CA MET A 1 1.97 -15.48 59.97
C MET A 1 2.09 -14.78 58.61
N ARG A 2 2.49 -15.48 57.53
CA ARG A 2 2.78 -14.84 56.22
C ARG A 2 1.50 -14.67 55.39
N ARG A 3 1.16 -13.44 54.96
CA ARG A 3 0.18 -13.24 53.87
C ARG A 3 0.86 -13.49 52.52
N ARG A 4 0.14 -14.13 51.59
CA ARG A 4 0.61 -14.37 50.21
C ARG A 4 0.43 -13.10 49.38
N ALA A 5 1.33 -12.90 48.42
CA ALA A 5 1.20 -11.87 47.40
C ALA A 5 0.18 -12.28 46.33
N ASP A 6 -0.59 -11.31 45.83
CA ASP A 6 -1.47 -11.48 44.69
C ASP A 6 -0.68 -11.66 43.38
N ARG A 7 -1.27 -12.42 42.46
CA ARG A 7 -0.70 -12.64 41.12
C ARG A 7 -1.04 -11.45 40.21
N PRO A 8 -0.14 -11.06 39.27
CA PRO A 8 -0.49 -10.09 38.25
C PRO A 8 -1.63 -10.63 37.37
N GLY A 9 -2.55 -9.74 37.00
CA GLY A 9 -3.73 -10.08 36.20
C GLY A 9 -3.37 -10.68 34.84
N ALA A 10 -4.12 -11.69 34.42
CA ALA A 10 -3.97 -12.27 33.09
C ALA A 10 -4.47 -11.28 32.02
N LEU A 11 -3.69 -11.12 30.95
CA LEU A 11 -4.13 -10.40 29.75
C LEU A 11 -5.45 -11.02 29.22
N PRO A 12 -6.42 -10.23 28.75
CA PRO A 12 -7.61 -10.75 28.09
C PRO A 12 -7.19 -11.63 26.91
N ARG A 13 -7.71 -12.86 26.85
CA ARG A 13 -7.50 -13.72 25.69
C ARG A 13 -8.30 -13.16 24.52
N VAL A 14 -7.62 -12.85 23.42
CA VAL A 14 -8.26 -12.55 22.13
C VAL A 14 -9.21 -13.73 21.81
N PRO A 15 -10.51 -13.48 21.53
CA PRO A 15 -11.44 -14.55 21.22
C PRO A 15 -11.00 -15.31 19.97
N HIS A 16 -10.96 -16.65 20.05
CA HIS A 16 -10.85 -17.47 18.84
C HIS A 16 -12.14 -17.30 18.02
N PRO A 17 -12.07 -17.09 16.69
CA PRO A 17 -13.26 -17.06 15.86
C PRO A 17 -13.95 -18.43 15.92
N ALA A 18 -15.18 -18.44 16.44
CA ALA A 18 -15.94 -19.65 16.66
C ALA A 18 -16.48 -20.19 15.33
N ILE A 19 -15.80 -21.18 14.75
CA ILE A 19 -16.31 -21.95 13.60
C ILE A 19 -17.57 -22.70 14.06
N ARG A 20 -18.75 -22.16 13.73
CA ARG A 20 -20.04 -22.81 14.00
C ARG A 20 -20.21 -24.03 13.08
N ALA A 21 -19.82 -25.20 13.56
CA ALA A 21 -20.27 -26.46 12.99
C ALA A 21 -21.77 -26.64 13.27
N GLY A 22 -22.60 -26.66 12.22
CA GLY A 22 -24.03 -26.88 12.34
C GLY A 22 -24.37 -28.27 12.88
N ARG A 23 -25.41 -28.36 13.72
CA ARG A 23 -26.05 -29.62 14.11
C ARG A 23 -27.57 -29.46 14.17
N ASP A 24 -28.27 -30.28 13.41
CA ASP A 24 -29.72 -30.42 13.45
C ASP A 24 -30.22 -30.96 14.80
N ARG A 25 -31.15 -30.21 15.40
CA ARG A 25 -32.36 -30.63 16.16
C ARG A 25 -33.32 -29.44 16.12
N GLY A 26 -34.64 -29.54 15.99
CA GLY A 26 -35.52 -30.71 15.91
C GLY A 26 -36.93 -30.35 16.42
N LEU A 27 -37.85 -30.04 15.49
CA LEU A 27 -39.33 -30.02 15.62
C LEU A 27 -40.00 -29.23 16.78
N GLY A 28 -40.79 -28.21 16.41
CA GLY A 28 -41.88 -27.64 17.22
C GLY A 28 -43.01 -27.12 16.29
N ARG A 29 -44.28 -27.48 16.56
CA ARG A 29 -45.44 -27.20 15.66
C ARG A 29 -46.32 -26.04 16.15
N ALA A 30 -46.74 -25.16 15.22
CA ALA A 30 -48.06 -24.47 15.18
C ALA A 30 -48.21 -23.86 13.77
N ARG A 31 -49.11 -24.34 12.87
CA ARG A 31 -50.59 -24.19 12.75
C ARG A 31 -51.06 -22.85 12.15
N GLY A 32 -51.68 -22.95 10.95
CA GLY A 32 -52.42 -21.90 10.21
C GLY A 32 -51.98 -21.85 8.73
N THR A 33 -52.62 -22.51 7.75
CA THR A 33 -53.87 -22.16 7.01
C THR A 33 -53.88 -20.72 6.47
N ALA A 34 -54.03 -20.41 5.17
CA ALA A 34 -54.13 -21.19 3.92
C ALA A 34 -53.80 -20.22 2.72
N ASP A 35 -53.81 -20.53 1.41
CA ASP A 35 -54.21 -21.72 0.61
C ASP A 35 -53.46 -21.73 -0.77
N ARG A 36 -53.87 -22.62 -1.69
CA ARG A 36 -53.90 -22.60 -3.19
C ARG A 36 -53.15 -21.49 -3.99
N ALA A 37 -52.58 -21.76 -5.17
CA ALA A 37 -52.58 -22.93 -6.07
C ALA A 37 -51.29 -22.93 -6.94
N ALA A 38 -50.52 -24.02 -7.04
CA ALA A 38 -50.64 -25.12 -8.02
C ALA A 38 -50.23 -24.77 -9.47
N LEU A 39 -49.02 -25.19 -9.86
CA LEU A 39 -48.69 -25.60 -11.24
C LEU A 39 -47.88 -26.92 -11.21
N HIS A 40 -48.31 -27.87 -12.05
CA HIS A 40 -47.79 -29.23 -12.21
C HIS A 40 -46.44 -29.22 -12.98
N SER A 41 -45.36 -29.92 -12.61
CA SER A 41 -45.06 -31.36 -12.37
C SER A 41 -44.44 -32.11 -13.57
N HIS A 42 -43.42 -32.94 -13.30
CA HIS A 42 -42.66 -33.87 -14.21
C HIS A 42 -41.63 -33.22 -15.16
N ARG A 43 -40.34 -33.59 -15.14
CA ARG A 43 -39.74 -34.93 -15.30
C ARG A 43 -38.53 -35.13 -14.36
N ARG A 44 -38.34 -36.32 -13.75
CA ARG A 44 -37.37 -37.37 -14.16
C ARG A 44 -36.11 -36.80 -14.85
N GLY A 45 -34.88 -37.01 -14.39
CA GLY A 45 -34.41 -37.92 -13.35
C GLY A 45 -33.18 -38.68 -13.83
N GLU A 46 -32.03 -38.02 -13.88
CA GLU A 46 -30.76 -38.62 -14.32
C GLU A 46 -29.66 -38.49 -13.26
N ARG A 47 -29.00 -39.61 -12.98
CA ARG A 47 -27.92 -39.70 -11.99
C ARG A 47 -26.60 -39.34 -12.67
N ARG A 48 -25.90 -38.31 -12.18
CA ARG A 48 -24.50 -38.06 -12.58
C ARG A 48 -23.64 -39.30 -12.25
N PRO A 49 -22.80 -39.78 -13.19
CA PRO A 49 -21.93 -40.93 -12.95
C PRO A 49 -20.85 -40.61 -11.91
N ARG A 50 -20.49 -41.62 -11.11
CA ARG A 50 -19.43 -41.52 -10.10
C ARG A 50 -18.05 -41.50 -10.76
N LEU A 51 -17.18 -40.60 -10.31
CA LEU A 51 -15.77 -40.59 -10.68
C LEU A 51 -15.09 -41.88 -10.20
N PRO A 52 -14.29 -42.57 -11.04
CA PRO A 52 -13.41 -43.64 -10.59
C PRO A 52 -12.16 -43.05 -9.89
N GLY A 53 -11.76 -43.63 -8.77
CA GLY A 53 -10.40 -43.46 -8.22
C GLY A 53 -9.50 -44.63 -8.62
N PRO A 54 -8.33 -44.81 -7.98
CA PRO A 54 -7.51 -43.84 -7.26
C PRO A 54 -6.36 -43.29 -8.15
N ARG A 55 -5.61 -42.28 -7.66
CA ARG A 55 -4.47 -41.70 -8.39
C ARG A 55 -3.33 -42.72 -8.56
N ALA A 56 -2.70 -42.72 -9.74
CA ALA A 56 -1.51 -43.52 -10.02
C ALA A 56 -0.29 -43.07 -9.19
N PRO A 57 0.60 -43.98 -8.77
CA PRO A 57 1.81 -43.65 -8.02
C PRO A 57 2.86 -42.96 -8.89
N LEU A 58 3.65 -42.08 -8.27
CA LEU A 58 4.79 -41.40 -8.90
C LEU A 58 5.93 -42.39 -9.22
N PRO A 59 6.65 -42.24 -10.35
CA PRO A 59 7.76 -43.11 -10.71
C PRO A 59 8.96 -42.95 -9.77
N GLU A 60 9.61 -44.07 -9.47
CA GLU A 60 10.68 -44.15 -8.45
C GLU A 60 11.96 -43.40 -8.80
N ARG A 61 12.68 -42.96 -7.76
CA ARG A 61 14.02 -42.37 -7.88
C ARG A 61 15.01 -43.41 -8.41
N ARG A 62 15.54 -43.18 -9.61
CA ARG A 62 16.67 -43.96 -10.16
C ARG A 62 17.88 -43.93 -9.21
N GLN A 63 18.43 -45.13 -8.97
CA GLN A 63 19.62 -45.37 -8.17
C GLN A 63 20.83 -44.63 -8.76
N ARG A 64 21.64 -43.97 -7.93
CA ARG A 64 22.98 -43.49 -8.32
C ARG A 64 24.04 -44.47 -7.82
N HIS A 65 24.98 -44.82 -8.71
CA HIS A 65 26.00 -45.82 -8.47
C HIS A 65 26.98 -45.47 -7.35
N ARG A 66 27.51 -46.50 -6.69
CA ARG A 66 28.57 -46.41 -5.68
C ARG A 66 29.87 -45.86 -6.29
N ALA A 67 30.45 -44.84 -5.65
CA ALA A 67 31.87 -44.49 -5.76
C ALA A 67 32.48 -44.40 -4.34
N LYS A 68 33.79 -44.68 -4.22
CA LYS A 68 34.46 -44.96 -2.93
C LYS A 68 34.60 -43.72 -2.02
N PRO A 69 34.62 -43.89 -0.68
CA PRO A 69 34.86 -42.80 0.27
C PRO A 69 36.37 -42.45 0.39
N PRO A 70 36.72 -41.16 0.59
CA PRO A 70 38.09 -40.76 0.92
C PRO A 70 38.45 -40.98 2.40
N ALA A 71 39.75 -40.92 2.70
CA ALA A 71 40.37 -41.48 3.90
C ALA A 71 40.02 -40.77 5.23
N ARG A 72 40.14 -41.55 6.32
CA ARG A 72 39.99 -41.09 7.71
C ARG A 72 41.00 -39.99 8.06
N ARG A 73 40.51 -38.87 8.60
CA ARG A 73 41.29 -38.05 9.56
C ARG A 73 40.65 -38.18 10.94
N ALA A 74 41.41 -38.66 11.91
CA ALA A 74 40.98 -38.63 13.30
C ALA A 74 40.84 -37.17 13.76
N ARG A 75 39.69 -36.81 14.32
CA ARG A 75 39.50 -35.59 15.08
C ARG A 75 39.01 -35.93 16.47
N ASP A 76 39.74 -35.39 17.44
CA ASP A 76 39.57 -35.60 18.86
C ASP A 76 38.12 -35.25 19.30
N ARG A 77 37.48 -36.20 19.99
CA ARG A 77 36.09 -36.10 20.45
C ARG A 77 36.02 -36.06 21.99
N ARG A 78 36.61 -35.04 22.64
CA ARG A 78 36.41 -34.90 24.11
C ARG A 78 36.51 -33.51 24.78
N ARG A 79 36.61 -32.38 24.06
CA ARG A 79 36.75 -31.03 24.70
C ARG A 79 35.99 -29.83 24.09
N THR A 80 34.84 -30.03 23.45
CA THR A 80 34.04 -28.90 22.88
C THR A 80 32.53 -28.96 23.19
N ARG A 81 32.12 -29.64 24.28
CA ARG A 81 30.70 -29.75 24.68
C ARG A 81 30.25 -28.81 25.80
N ASP A 82 31.17 -28.18 26.52
CA ASP A 82 30.83 -27.37 27.70
C ASP A 82 30.71 -25.87 27.41
N ASP A 83 31.43 -25.33 26.42
CA ASP A 83 31.36 -23.89 26.07
C ASP A 83 30.03 -23.52 25.39
N ALA A 84 29.47 -24.42 24.57
CA ALA A 84 28.23 -24.22 23.84
C ALA A 84 26.96 -24.09 24.72
N ARG A 85 27.08 -24.17 26.05
CA ARG A 85 25.96 -24.06 27.01
C ARG A 85 26.03 -22.83 27.92
N ARG A 86 27.10 -22.02 27.88
CA ARG A 86 27.20 -20.78 28.69
C ARG A 86 26.68 -19.54 27.96
N ASP A 87 26.95 -19.39 26.67
CA ASP A 87 26.58 -18.17 25.91
C ASP A 87 25.17 -18.22 25.27
N ALA A 88 24.43 -19.31 25.47
CA ALA A 88 23.10 -19.50 24.89
C ALA A 88 21.95 -18.80 25.67
N ARG A 89 22.25 -17.82 26.53
CA ARG A 89 21.23 -17.09 27.31
C ARG A 89 21.26 -15.58 27.06
N ASP A 90 20.14 -15.12 26.51
CA ASP A 90 19.61 -13.75 26.59
C ASP A 90 20.47 -12.59 26.06
N ARG A 91 20.74 -12.63 24.76
CA ARG A 91 20.49 -11.47 23.90
C ARG A 91 19.43 -11.79 22.85
N ARG A 92 18.18 -11.94 23.30
CA ARG A 92 17.04 -11.74 22.39
C ARG A 92 17.02 -10.25 22.05
N SER A 93 17.49 -9.89 20.85
CA SER A 93 17.31 -8.54 20.32
C SER A 93 15.81 -8.24 20.27
N GLN A 94 15.33 -7.39 21.17
CA GLN A 94 13.97 -6.86 21.11
C GLN A 94 13.96 -5.85 19.96
N HIS A 95 13.56 -6.31 18.77
CA HIS A 95 13.52 -5.49 17.54
C HIS A 95 12.42 -4.42 17.54
N VAL A 96 11.57 -4.38 18.58
CA VAL A 96 10.56 -3.35 18.79
C VAL A 96 10.96 -2.51 20.00
N THR A 97 11.39 -1.28 19.75
CA THR A 97 11.68 -0.28 20.78
C THR A 97 10.41 0.47 21.19
N ARG A 98 10.48 1.21 22.30
CA ARG A 98 9.41 2.17 22.66
C ARG A 98 9.37 3.28 21.62
N LEU A 99 8.16 3.78 21.32
CA LEU A 99 7.98 4.99 20.51
C LEU A 99 8.72 6.17 21.16
N ALA A 100 9.40 6.98 20.35
CA ALA A 100 10.04 8.21 20.83
C ALA A 100 9.00 9.32 20.96
N LEU A 101 8.15 9.21 21.98
CA LEU A 101 7.12 10.21 22.28
C LEU A 101 7.67 11.28 23.23
N ARG A 102 7.24 12.52 23.03
CA ARG A 102 7.45 13.66 23.94
C ARG A 102 6.13 14.39 24.15
N ARG A 103 6.00 15.09 25.27
CA ARG A 103 4.99 16.14 25.43
C ARG A 103 5.54 17.42 24.81
N GLY A 104 4.69 18.21 24.19
CA GLY A 104 5.01 19.55 23.72
C GLY A 104 3.80 20.47 23.74
N THR A 105 4.02 21.74 23.43
CA THR A 105 2.98 22.76 23.32
C THR A 105 2.98 23.34 21.92
N VAL A 106 1.82 23.47 21.27
CA VAL A 106 1.73 24.10 19.95
C VAL A 106 1.96 25.61 20.08
N VAL A 107 2.95 26.15 19.37
CA VAL A 107 3.36 27.57 19.46
C VAL A 107 3.09 28.37 18.19
N ALA A 108 2.87 27.72 17.04
CA ALA A 108 2.42 28.34 15.80
C ALA A 108 1.67 27.33 14.93
N ILE A 109 0.69 27.81 14.16
CA ILE A 109 0.08 27.08 13.03
C ILE A 109 0.67 27.70 11.76
N ASP A 110 1.49 26.93 11.04
CA ASP A 110 2.20 27.40 9.86
C ASP A 110 1.35 27.26 8.58
N ARG A 111 0.44 26.28 8.56
CA ARG A 111 -0.60 26.10 7.53
C ARG A 111 -1.68 25.14 8.03
N ASP A 112 -2.94 25.57 7.96
CA ASP A 112 -4.12 24.77 8.30
C ASP A 112 -4.53 23.78 7.17
N GLY A 113 -5.38 22.81 7.50
CA GLY A 113 -5.92 21.78 6.60
C GLY A 113 -5.92 20.38 7.21
N ALA A 114 -6.35 19.35 6.46
CA ALA A 114 -6.40 17.96 6.94
C ALA A 114 -5.03 17.40 7.40
N ALA A 115 -3.93 17.95 6.85
CA ALA A 115 -2.57 17.77 7.35
C ALA A 115 -1.96 19.13 7.75
N THR A 116 -2.38 19.62 8.92
CA THR A 116 -1.93 20.89 9.51
C THR A 116 -0.42 20.87 9.74
N ALA A 117 0.31 21.79 9.12
CA ALA A 117 1.71 22.05 9.44
C ALA A 117 1.77 23.09 10.56
N LEU A 118 2.55 22.81 11.59
CA LEU A 118 2.62 23.60 12.81
C LEU A 118 4.00 23.52 13.44
N THR A 119 4.26 24.37 14.42
CA THR A 119 5.48 24.32 15.25
C THR A 119 5.09 24.01 16.69
N VAL A 120 5.75 23.00 17.27
CA VAL A 120 5.65 22.64 18.69
C VAL A 120 6.90 23.09 19.44
N ASP A 121 6.73 23.52 20.68
CA ASP A 121 7.80 23.58 21.67
C ASP A 121 7.89 22.22 22.37
N VAL A 122 9.07 21.59 22.35
CA VAL A 122 9.38 20.35 23.06
C VAL A 122 10.64 20.60 23.88
N ASP A 123 10.50 20.57 25.21
CA ASP A 123 11.59 20.83 26.15
C ASP A 123 12.36 22.15 25.88
N GLY A 124 11.69 23.17 25.32
CA GLY A 124 12.27 24.46 24.93
C GLY A 124 12.83 24.53 23.50
N GLU A 125 12.81 23.44 22.72
CA GLU A 125 13.14 23.44 21.29
C GLU A 125 11.88 23.68 20.46
N ARG A 126 11.89 24.69 19.59
CA ARG A 126 10.84 24.88 18.56
C ARG A 126 11.09 23.95 17.39
N ARG A 127 10.17 23.02 17.16
CA ARG A 127 10.29 21.93 16.18
C ARG A 127 9.11 21.96 15.21
N PRO A 128 9.36 21.93 13.88
CA PRO A 128 8.30 21.71 12.90
C PRO A 128 7.63 20.36 13.17
N ALA A 129 6.32 20.31 13.09
CA ALA A 129 5.53 19.09 13.23
C ALA A 129 4.32 19.10 12.27
N ILE A 130 3.67 17.95 12.14
CA ILE A 130 2.43 17.81 11.40
C ILE A 130 1.36 17.13 12.26
N SER A 131 0.13 17.62 12.18
CA SER A 131 -1.06 16.97 12.75
C SER A 131 -1.98 16.50 11.63
N TYR A 132 -2.58 15.33 11.80
CA TYR A 132 -3.61 14.82 10.89
C TYR A 132 -4.96 15.02 11.57
N THR A 133 -5.69 16.04 11.15
CA THR A 133 -6.88 16.57 11.83
C THR A 133 -7.94 15.50 12.04
N ASP A 134 -8.12 14.60 11.08
CA ASP A 134 -9.07 13.47 11.15
C ASP A 134 -8.73 12.43 12.23
N LEU A 135 -7.47 12.40 12.70
CA LEU A 135 -7.01 11.51 13.78
C LEU A 135 -6.77 12.22 15.10
N THR A 136 -6.40 13.50 15.08
CA THR A 136 -5.97 14.26 16.27
C THR A 136 -6.97 15.31 16.74
N GLY A 137 -8.04 15.54 15.98
CA GLY A 137 -8.89 16.72 16.11
C GLY A 137 -8.22 17.98 15.57
N LEU A 138 -8.94 19.10 15.63
CA LEU A 138 -8.42 20.44 15.36
C LEU A 138 -7.31 20.80 16.37
N VAL A 139 -6.40 21.67 15.94
CA VAL A 139 -5.23 22.09 16.73
C VAL A 139 -5.10 23.61 16.67
N GLU A 140 -4.85 24.24 17.81
CA GLU A 140 -4.58 25.69 17.90
C GLU A 140 -3.32 25.95 18.74
N VAL A 141 -2.85 27.21 18.71
CA VAL A 141 -1.75 27.67 19.57
C VAL A 141 -2.15 27.57 21.05
N GLY A 142 -1.27 26.98 21.86
CA GLY A 142 -1.48 26.71 23.28
C GLY A 142 -1.86 25.26 23.61
N ASP A 143 -2.17 24.41 22.62
CA ASP A 143 -2.51 23.00 22.87
C ASP A 143 -1.35 22.20 23.44
N GLU A 144 -1.61 21.42 24.50
CA GLU A 144 -0.73 20.35 24.94
C GLU A 144 -0.89 19.16 24.00
N VAL A 145 0.21 18.69 23.43
CA VAL A 145 0.25 17.56 22.49
C VAL A 145 1.25 16.50 22.92
N ILE A 146 1.02 15.26 22.50
CA ILE A 146 2.05 14.22 22.43
C ILE A 146 2.55 14.16 20.99
N VAL A 147 3.86 14.23 20.79
CA VAL A 147 4.52 14.18 19.47
C VAL A 147 5.51 13.01 19.39
N ASN A 148 5.58 12.38 18.22
CA ASN A 148 6.58 11.38 17.87
C ASN A 148 7.76 12.07 17.15
N VAL A 149 8.92 12.07 17.82
CA VAL A 149 10.11 12.79 17.37
C VAL A 149 11.12 11.92 16.60
N ALA A 150 10.83 10.62 16.43
CA ALA A 150 11.82 9.62 16.01
C ALA A 150 12.48 9.90 14.65
N ALA A 151 11.71 10.32 13.65
CA ALA A 151 12.23 10.50 12.29
C ALA A 151 13.17 11.71 12.19
N ARG A 152 12.84 12.80 12.89
CA ARG A 152 13.63 14.03 12.95
C ARG A 152 14.89 13.85 13.79
N ASP A 153 14.79 13.19 14.95
CA ASP A 153 15.95 12.88 15.81
C ASP A 153 16.98 11.96 15.11
N LEU A 154 16.51 11.08 14.22
CA LEU A 154 17.36 10.22 13.37
C LEU A 154 17.86 10.93 12.10
N GLY A 155 17.48 12.18 11.84
CA GLY A 155 17.88 12.94 10.66
C GLY A 155 17.38 12.35 9.33
N LEU A 156 16.23 11.65 9.33
CA LEU A 156 15.73 10.98 8.13
C LEU A 156 15.21 11.99 7.10
N GLY A 157 15.76 11.94 5.89
CA GLY A 157 15.58 12.99 4.86
C GLY A 157 14.16 13.20 4.32
N SER A 158 13.18 12.36 4.66
CA SER A 158 11.75 12.55 4.34
C SER A 158 10.92 13.09 5.51
N GLY A 159 11.49 13.20 6.71
CA GLY A 159 10.80 13.55 7.96
C GLY A 159 11.48 14.68 8.71
N GLY A 160 11.60 15.86 8.08
CA GLY A 160 12.13 17.08 8.71
C GLY A 160 11.25 17.68 9.82
N PHE A 161 10.12 17.03 10.10
CA PHE A 161 9.08 17.40 11.05
C PHE A 161 8.73 16.22 11.96
N ASP A 162 8.33 16.51 13.19
CA ASP A 162 7.75 15.52 14.11
C ASP A 162 6.27 15.24 13.74
N VAL A 163 5.67 14.18 14.29
CA VAL A 163 4.26 13.84 14.02
C VAL A 163 3.45 13.90 15.31
N VAL A 164 2.38 14.70 15.34
CA VAL A 164 1.44 14.72 16.46
C VAL A 164 0.77 13.34 16.59
N HIS A 165 0.92 12.74 17.77
CA HIS A 165 0.36 11.44 18.12
C HIS A 165 -1.01 11.57 18.78
N ALA A 166 -1.20 12.60 19.60
CA ALA A 166 -2.47 12.93 20.25
C ALA A 166 -2.48 14.42 20.67
N ASN A 167 -3.64 15.07 20.60
CA ASN A 167 -3.89 16.38 21.20
C ASN A 167 -4.58 16.17 22.56
N LEU A 168 -3.92 16.58 23.65
CA LEU A 168 -4.38 16.37 25.03
C LEU A 168 -5.37 17.44 25.52
N THR A 169 -5.41 18.59 24.84
CA THR A 169 -6.28 19.72 25.21
C THR A 169 -7.69 19.55 24.62
N ARG A 170 -7.82 19.02 23.40
CA ARG A 170 -9.12 18.89 22.70
C ARG A 170 -9.28 17.69 21.76
N GLY A 171 -8.24 16.86 21.59
CA GLY A 171 -8.29 15.72 20.66
C GLY A 171 -8.82 14.41 21.25
N LEU A 172 -9.16 14.38 22.55
CA LEU A 172 -9.47 13.14 23.28
C LEU A 172 -10.96 12.76 23.28
N ASP A 173 -11.85 13.66 22.82
CA ASP A 173 -13.31 13.48 22.86
C ASP A 173 -13.89 12.85 21.57
N GLY A 174 -13.03 12.30 20.71
CA GLY A 174 -13.41 11.70 19.43
C GLY A 174 -14.32 10.47 19.58
N ALA A 175 -15.56 10.56 19.11
CA ALA A 175 -16.54 9.48 19.18
C ALA A 175 -16.30 8.31 18.19
N GLY A 176 -15.42 8.49 17.21
CA GLY A 176 -15.22 7.56 16.09
C GLY A 176 -16.33 7.61 15.06
N LEU A 177 -16.28 6.70 14.07
CA LEU A 177 -17.27 6.59 13.00
C LEU A 177 -18.40 5.61 13.41
N PRO A 178 -19.67 6.04 13.50
CA PRO A 178 -20.79 5.16 13.81
C PRO A 178 -20.96 4.04 12.78
N ASP A 179 -21.44 2.88 13.25
CA ASP A 179 -21.77 1.67 12.47
C ASP A 179 -20.62 1.06 11.63
N ALA A 180 -19.43 1.64 11.68
CA ALA A 180 -18.24 1.14 11.00
C ALA A 180 -17.71 -0.14 11.65
N HIS A 181 -17.43 -1.15 10.82
CA HIS A 181 -16.98 -2.48 11.24
C HIS A 181 -15.60 -2.85 10.68
N VAL A 182 -14.94 -1.91 9.98
CA VAL A 182 -13.58 -2.03 9.46
C VAL A 182 -12.67 -1.01 10.16
N MET A 183 -11.44 -1.43 10.45
CA MET A 183 -10.42 -0.62 11.13
C MET A 183 -9.17 -0.53 10.26
N LYS A 184 -8.70 0.70 10.00
CA LYS A 184 -7.34 0.95 9.49
C LYS A 184 -6.33 0.88 10.63
N LEU A 185 -5.07 0.59 10.31
CA LEU A 185 -3.96 0.45 11.28
C LEU A 185 -4.29 -0.47 12.48
N ASN A 186 -5.00 -1.57 12.19
CA ASN A 186 -5.61 -2.45 13.18
C ASN A 186 -4.61 -2.97 14.24
N TYR A 187 -5.05 -2.96 15.50
CA TYR A 187 -4.30 -3.34 16.70
C TYR A 187 -3.09 -2.43 17.04
N THR A 188 -3.01 -1.24 16.44
CA THR A 188 -2.09 -0.16 16.87
C THR A 188 -2.82 0.89 17.72
N SER A 189 -2.10 1.78 18.39
CA SER A 189 -2.71 2.93 19.09
C SER A 189 -3.26 4.01 18.15
N LEU A 190 -3.05 3.88 16.83
CA LEU A 190 -3.60 4.76 15.79
C LEU A 190 -4.71 4.08 14.97
N GLN A 191 -5.23 2.93 15.45
CA GLN A 191 -6.36 2.28 14.79
C GLN A 191 -7.60 3.18 14.82
N HIS A 192 -8.27 3.30 13.69
CA HIS A 192 -9.48 4.11 13.54
C HIS A 192 -10.43 3.43 12.57
N ALA A 193 -11.73 3.70 12.75
CA ALA A 193 -12.78 3.07 11.97
C ALA A 193 -12.97 3.77 10.62
N VAL A 194 -13.24 2.98 9.58
CA VAL A 194 -13.52 3.46 8.22
C VAL A 194 -14.71 2.71 7.62
N GLN A 195 -15.38 3.32 6.64
CA GLN A 195 -16.29 2.61 5.74
C GLN A 195 -15.48 2.14 4.52
N PRO A 196 -15.46 0.83 4.20
CA PRO A 196 -14.69 0.32 3.08
C PRO A 196 -15.42 0.56 1.76
N VAL A 197 -14.79 1.27 0.82
CA VAL A 197 -15.34 1.55 -0.51
C VAL A 197 -15.65 0.27 -1.32
N GLU A 198 -15.04 -0.87 -0.94
CA GLU A 198 -15.38 -2.19 -1.48
C GLU A 198 -16.87 -2.56 -1.34
N GLU A 199 -17.58 -2.06 -0.33
CA GLU A 199 -19.02 -2.29 -0.15
C GLU A 199 -19.88 -1.59 -1.21
N GLN A 200 -19.40 -0.50 -1.79
CA GLN A 200 -20.06 0.17 -2.91
C GLN A 200 -19.91 -0.62 -4.23
N ALA A 201 -18.87 -1.47 -4.33
CA ALA A 201 -18.48 -2.14 -5.57
C ALA A 201 -19.24 -3.44 -5.89
N GLY A 202 -19.88 -4.06 -4.87
CA GLY A 202 -20.63 -5.30 -5.05
C GLY A 202 -19.81 -6.52 -5.46
N GLU A 203 -20.42 -7.45 -6.20
CA GLU A 203 -19.77 -8.70 -6.61
C GLU A 203 -18.72 -8.49 -7.72
N LEU A 204 -17.53 -9.06 -7.52
CA LEU A 204 -16.43 -8.98 -8.48
C LEU A 204 -16.74 -9.75 -9.78
N THR A 205 -16.82 -9.03 -10.89
CA THR A 205 -16.85 -9.59 -12.24
C THR A 205 -15.49 -9.39 -12.92
N LEU A 206 -14.96 -10.43 -13.56
CA LEU A 206 -13.65 -10.40 -14.25
C LEU A 206 -13.78 -10.66 -15.75
N PRO A 207 -12.97 -10.00 -16.60
CA PRO A 207 -12.02 -8.94 -16.26
C PRO A 207 -12.71 -7.61 -15.97
N VAL A 208 -12.09 -6.75 -15.15
CA VAL A 208 -12.54 -5.36 -14.94
C VAL A 208 -12.33 -4.51 -16.19
N GLY A 209 -11.31 -4.83 -17.01
CA GLY A 209 -11.23 -4.37 -18.41
C GLY A 209 -10.95 -2.87 -18.62
N ARG A 210 -10.40 -2.18 -17.62
CA ARG A 210 -9.95 -0.78 -17.71
C ARG A 210 -8.43 -0.67 -17.50
N PRO A 211 -7.75 0.40 -17.93
CA PRO A 211 -6.31 0.54 -17.74
C PRO A 211 -5.94 1.07 -16.35
N VAL A 212 -4.76 0.67 -15.88
CA VAL A 212 -4.18 1.09 -14.59
C VAL A 212 -2.72 1.47 -14.78
N ALA A 213 -2.36 2.72 -14.51
CA ALA A 213 -0.98 3.18 -14.45
C ALA A 213 -0.39 2.91 -13.06
N VAL A 214 0.73 2.20 -13.01
CA VAL A 214 1.41 1.82 -11.77
C VAL A 214 2.66 2.69 -11.56
N LEU A 215 2.70 3.42 -10.44
CA LEU A 215 3.79 4.32 -10.09
C LEU A 215 4.75 3.70 -9.06
N GLY A 216 6.05 3.88 -9.26
CA GLY A 216 7.08 3.59 -8.25
C GLY A 216 7.39 4.78 -7.32
N LEU A 217 6.98 5.99 -7.69
CA LEU A 217 7.23 7.23 -6.97
C LEU A 217 6.03 8.19 -7.06
N HIS A 218 5.64 8.76 -5.92
CA HIS A 218 4.57 9.77 -5.85
C HIS A 218 4.80 10.98 -6.79
N GLY A 219 6.06 11.39 -7.00
CA GLY A 219 6.40 12.49 -7.91
C GLY A 219 6.05 12.26 -9.38
N GLN A 220 5.70 11.03 -9.79
CA GLN A 220 5.22 10.72 -11.13
C GLN A 220 3.74 11.11 -11.31
N LEU A 221 2.95 11.13 -10.22
CA LEU A 221 1.49 11.35 -10.23
C LEU A 221 1.03 12.61 -11.00
N PRO A 222 1.57 13.83 -10.76
CA PRO A 222 1.09 15.02 -11.46
C PRO A 222 1.40 14.99 -12.95
N CYS A 223 2.53 14.38 -13.36
CA CYS A 223 2.88 14.23 -14.77
C CYS A 223 1.92 13.27 -15.48
N VAL A 224 1.65 12.11 -14.86
CA VAL A 224 0.76 11.07 -15.43
C VAL A 224 -0.67 11.59 -15.54
N ALA A 225 -1.20 12.22 -14.48
CA ALA A 225 -2.54 12.78 -14.47
C ALA A 225 -2.70 13.91 -15.50
N TRP A 226 -1.73 14.83 -15.58
CA TRP A 226 -1.74 15.91 -16.55
C TRP A 226 -1.67 15.40 -17.99
N ALA A 227 -0.68 14.56 -18.34
CA ALA A 227 -0.53 14.07 -19.70
C ALA A 227 -1.74 13.25 -20.17
N ALA A 228 -2.34 12.45 -19.29
CA ALA A 228 -3.54 11.70 -19.60
C ALA A 228 -4.75 12.62 -19.88
N ALA A 229 -4.94 13.68 -19.08
CA ALA A 229 -5.99 14.68 -19.30
C ALA A 229 -5.79 15.49 -20.60
N GLN A 230 -4.55 15.85 -20.94
CA GLN A 230 -4.21 16.51 -22.20
C GLN A 230 -4.47 15.58 -23.40
N ARG A 231 -4.14 14.29 -23.28
CA ARG A 231 -4.29 13.30 -24.34
C ARG A 231 -5.74 12.90 -24.60
N ARG A 232 -6.60 12.94 -23.56
CA ARG A 232 -8.03 12.65 -23.63
C ARG A 232 -8.81 13.51 -22.62
N PRO A 233 -9.20 14.74 -23.02
CA PRO A 233 -10.02 15.61 -22.19
C PRO A 233 -11.32 14.94 -21.74
N GLY A 234 -11.66 15.08 -20.46
CA GLY A 234 -12.86 14.46 -19.86
C GLY A 234 -12.69 13.02 -19.38
N LEU A 235 -11.53 12.39 -19.56
CA LEU A 235 -11.25 11.05 -19.02
C LEU A 235 -11.30 11.06 -17.48
N ARG A 236 -12.15 10.21 -16.87
CA ARG A 236 -12.30 10.16 -15.40
C ARG A 236 -11.22 9.29 -14.78
N ILE A 237 -10.10 9.89 -14.35
CA ILE A 237 -8.97 9.17 -13.76
C ILE A 237 -9.00 9.29 -12.24
N GLY A 238 -9.06 8.18 -11.50
CA GLY A 238 -8.87 8.21 -10.04
C GLY A 238 -7.46 7.84 -9.60
N TYR A 239 -7.11 8.20 -8.36
CA TYR A 239 -5.85 7.80 -7.74
C TYR A 239 -6.07 6.81 -6.59
N VAL A 240 -5.42 5.64 -6.66
CA VAL A 240 -5.31 4.67 -5.58
C VAL A 240 -3.96 4.84 -4.87
N GLN A 241 -3.98 5.41 -3.67
CA GLN A 241 -2.78 5.53 -2.84
C GLN A 241 -2.48 4.18 -2.16
N THR A 242 -1.38 3.57 -2.55
CA THR A 242 -0.90 2.31 -1.98
C THR A 242 0.22 2.54 -0.95
N ALA A 243 0.69 1.47 -0.32
CA ALA A 243 1.82 1.52 0.62
C ALA A 243 3.16 1.87 -0.07
N GLY A 244 4.22 2.07 0.71
CA GLY A 244 5.59 2.28 0.22
C GLY A 244 6.13 3.71 0.41
N GLY A 245 5.24 4.68 0.57
CA GLY A 245 5.56 6.01 1.07
C GLY A 245 4.76 6.34 2.33
N ALA A 246 4.37 7.59 2.46
CA ALA A 246 3.42 8.04 3.48
C ALA A 246 2.08 7.30 3.36
N LEU A 247 1.61 6.82 4.51
CA LEU A 247 0.30 6.20 4.68
C LEU A 247 -0.86 7.22 4.69
N PRO A 248 -0.75 8.41 5.33
CA PRO A 248 -1.82 9.40 5.33
C PRO A 248 -1.97 10.04 3.96
N GLY A 249 -3.18 10.04 3.40
CA GLY A 249 -3.50 10.67 2.12
C GLY A 249 -3.32 12.19 2.15
N ALA A 250 -3.85 12.82 3.21
CA ALA A 250 -3.78 14.27 3.45
C ALA A 250 -2.36 14.88 3.44
N LEU A 251 -1.28 14.10 3.58
CA LEU A 251 0.08 14.63 3.53
C LEU A 251 0.44 15.22 2.15
N SER A 252 -0.18 14.72 1.06
CA SER A 252 0.15 15.21 -0.29
C SER A 252 -0.76 16.36 -0.73
N ARG A 253 -0.19 17.57 -0.71
CA ARG A 253 -0.82 18.75 -1.34
C ARG A 253 -1.04 18.56 -2.85
N THR A 254 -0.20 17.76 -3.52
CA THR A 254 -0.32 17.49 -4.96
C THR A 254 -1.62 16.74 -5.28
N ILE A 255 -2.11 15.86 -4.40
CA ILE A 255 -3.38 15.17 -4.64
C ILE A 255 -4.53 16.18 -4.60
N GLY A 256 -4.60 17.02 -3.57
CA GLY A 256 -5.59 18.10 -3.47
C GLY A 256 -5.57 19.02 -4.68
N GLU A 257 -4.38 19.51 -5.08
CA GLU A 257 -4.21 20.34 -6.26
C GLU A 257 -4.69 19.67 -7.56
N LEU A 258 -4.47 18.36 -7.74
CA LEU A 258 -4.96 17.62 -8.90
C LEU A 258 -6.48 17.39 -8.84
N ARG A 259 -7.07 17.27 -7.65
CA ARG A 259 -8.53 17.17 -7.45
C ARG A 259 -9.21 18.51 -7.75
N ASP A 260 -8.69 19.60 -7.20
CA ASP A 260 -9.20 20.97 -7.41
C ASP A 260 -9.14 21.39 -8.89
N ARG A 261 -8.09 20.98 -9.61
CA ARG A 261 -7.93 21.20 -11.06
C ARG A 261 -8.73 20.22 -11.93
N GLY A 262 -9.45 19.26 -11.35
CA GLY A 262 -10.21 18.25 -12.08
C GLY A 262 -9.37 17.21 -12.85
N LEU A 263 -8.07 17.13 -12.56
CA LEU A 263 -7.12 16.17 -13.16
C LEU A 263 -7.20 14.78 -12.50
N LEU A 264 -7.77 14.71 -11.29
CA LEU A 264 -8.20 13.47 -10.65
C LEU A 264 -9.72 13.53 -10.36
N ALA A 265 -10.41 12.44 -10.63
CA ALA A 265 -11.84 12.23 -10.40
C ALA A 265 -12.17 11.72 -8.97
N GLY A 266 -11.18 11.19 -8.26
CA GLY A 266 -11.30 10.75 -6.87
C GLY A 266 -9.98 10.23 -6.29
N HIS A 267 -9.91 10.08 -4.97
CA HIS A 267 -8.75 9.55 -4.25
C HIS A 267 -9.15 8.47 -3.23
N VAL A 268 -8.71 7.23 -3.48
CA VAL A 268 -8.92 6.08 -2.59
C VAL A 268 -7.61 5.67 -1.92
N SER A 269 -7.58 5.51 -0.59
CA SER A 269 -6.42 4.96 0.12
C SER A 269 -6.55 3.45 0.37
N ALA A 270 -5.52 2.68 0.03
CA ALA A 270 -5.57 1.21 0.02
C ALA A 270 -4.66 0.55 1.05
N GLY A 271 -5.16 -0.52 1.68
CA GLY A 271 -4.40 -1.29 2.66
C GLY A 271 -4.05 -0.44 3.90
N PRO A 272 -2.77 -0.33 4.31
CA PRO A 272 -2.38 0.47 5.47
C PRO A 272 -2.36 1.98 5.21
N ALA A 273 -2.48 2.44 3.95
CA ALA A 273 -2.75 3.84 3.67
C ALA A 273 -4.19 4.21 4.09
N TYR A 274 -4.42 5.45 4.49
CA TYR A 274 -5.71 5.93 5.02
C TYR A 274 -5.91 7.43 4.74
N GLY A 275 -7.15 7.91 4.83
CA GLY A 275 -7.45 9.34 4.70
C GLY A 275 -7.29 9.87 3.26
N GLY A 276 -7.70 9.06 2.28
CA GLY A 276 -8.25 9.58 1.03
C GLY A 276 -9.70 10.04 1.22
N GLU A 277 -10.38 10.35 0.12
CA GLU A 277 -11.83 10.65 0.12
C GLU A 277 -12.65 9.38 0.44
N GLU A 278 -12.08 8.23 0.08
CA GLU A 278 -12.62 6.89 0.27
C GLU A 278 -11.48 5.98 0.77
N ASP A 279 -11.82 4.97 1.58
CA ASP A 279 -10.83 4.06 2.14
C ASP A 279 -11.12 2.60 1.75
N ALA A 280 -10.08 1.87 1.34
CA ALA A 280 -10.19 0.49 0.88
C ALA A 280 -9.33 -0.46 1.72
N ILE A 281 -9.86 -1.64 2.05
CA ILE A 281 -9.13 -2.70 2.76
C ILE A 281 -7.94 -3.19 1.93
N THR A 282 -8.08 -3.24 0.60
CA THR A 282 -7.05 -3.81 -0.30
C THR A 282 -6.85 -2.98 -1.57
N THR A 283 -5.65 -3.09 -2.18
CA THR A 283 -5.37 -2.45 -3.49
C THR A 283 -6.29 -2.99 -4.60
N ALA A 284 -6.60 -4.29 -4.58
CA ALA A 284 -7.52 -4.89 -5.55
C ALA A 284 -8.96 -4.38 -5.36
N GLY A 285 -9.42 -4.25 -4.11
CA GLY A 285 -10.70 -3.66 -3.77
C GLY A 285 -10.82 -2.19 -4.17
N ALA A 286 -9.79 -1.39 -3.89
CA ALA A 286 -9.70 0.01 -4.33
C ALA A 286 -9.80 0.17 -5.84
N LEU A 287 -9.03 -0.64 -6.60
CA LEU A 287 -9.06 -0.63 -8.06
C LEU A 287 -10.42 -1.09 -8.60
N HIS A 288 -11.01 -2.14 -8.03
CA HIS A 288 -12.34 -2.62 -8.42
C HIS A 288 -13.39 -1.52 -8.19
N ALA A 289 -13.50 -0.99 -6.97
CA ALA A 289 -14.49 0.03 -6.60
C ALA A 289 -14.33 1.32 -7.41
N GLY A 290 -13.10 1.77 -7.64
CA GLY A 290 -12.81 2.93 -8.49
C GLY A 290 -13.31 2.75 -9.92
N LEU A 291 -12.98 1.62 -10.54
CA LEU A 291 -13.26 1.32 -11.94
C LEU A 291 -14.70 0.83 -12.20
N THR A 292 -15.48 0.52 -11.16
CA THR A 292 -16.89 0.10 -11.28
C THR A 292 -17.86 1.08 -10.61
N ALA A 293 -17.81 1.24 -9.28
CA ALA A 293 -18.77 2.04 -8.51
C ALA A 293 -18.53 3.55 -8.61
N LEU A 294 -17.27 4.00 -8.52
CA LEU A 294 -16.93 5.44 -8.60
C LEU A 294 -16.89 5.95 -10.06
N GLY A 295 -17.12 5.06 -11.02
CA GLY A 295 -17.20 5.37 -12.45
C GLY A 295 -15.92 5.97 -13.01
N TRP A 296 -14.75 5.50 -12.60
CA TRP A 296 -13.48 5.90 -13.20
C TRP A 296 -13.26 5.13 -14.51
N ASP A 297 -12.77 5.82 -15.53
CA ASP A 297 -12.40 5.21 -16.81
C ASP A 297 -11.02 4.57 -16.77
N ALA A 298 -10.15 5.09 -15.92
CA ALA A 298 -8.79 4.63 -15.70
C ALA A 298 -8.38 4.90 -14.24
N ALA A 299 -7.35 4.20 -13.75
CA ALA A 299 -6.78 4.47 -12.44
C ALA A 299 -5.27 4.73 -12.53
N ILE A 300 -4.77 5.62 -11.69
CA ILE A 300 -3.35 5.72 -11.34
C ILE A 300 -3.20 5.09 -9.95
N ALA A 301 -2.20 4.24 -9.74
CA ALA A 301 -2.01 3.54 -8.46
C ALA A 301 -0.53 3.55 -8.04
N GLY A 302 -0.26 3.89 -6.79
CA GLY A 302 1.12 3.96 -6.28
C GLY A 302 1.25 4.69 -4.94
N PRO A 303 2.49 4.84 -4.42
CA PRO A 303 2.73 5.31 -3.05
C PRO A 303 2.44 6.81 -2.86
N GLY A 304 2.11 7.18 -1.61
CA GLY A 304 2.18 8.56 -1.13
C GLY A 304 3.61 9.13 -1.10
N PRO A 305 3.80 10.43 -0.77
CA PRO A 305 5.11 11.08 -0.73
C PRO A 305 6.04 10.47 0.33
N GLY A 306 7.35 10.70 0.23
CA GLY A 306 8.32 10.23 1.24
C GLY A 306 8.57 8.72 1.21
N ILE A 307 9.08 8.21 0.08
CA ILE A 307 9.34 6.79 -0.13
C ILE A 307 10.33 6.20 0.91
N LEU A 308 10.03 5.02 1.43
CA LEU A 308 10.93 4.30 2.33
C LEU A 308 12.09 3.66 1.57
N GLY A 309 13.24 3.48 2.22
CA GLY A 309 14.41 2.90 1.56
C GLY A 309 15.52 2.46 2.50
N SER A 310 16.17 1.36 2.12
CA SER A 310 17.44 0.87 2.67
C SER A 310 18.49 0.79 1.56
N ALA A 311 19.65 0.22 1.83
CA ALA A 311 20.69 0.01 0.82
C ALA A 311 20.45 -1.21 -0.09
N THR A 312 19.49 -2.08 0.22
CA THR A 312 19.27 -3.35 -0.49
C THR A 312 18.28 -3.20 -1.65
N GLU A 313 18.37 -4.12 -2.61
CA GLU A 313 17.49 -4.21 -3.79
C GLU A 313 16.00 -4.33 -3.43
N LEU A 314 15.64 -5.25 -2.53
CA LEU A 314 14.24 -5.49 -2.16
C LEU A 314 13.75 -4.61 -1.00
N GLY A 315 14.66 -3.89 -0.33
CA GLY A 315 14.37 -3.11 0.86
C GLY A 315 14.01 -1.66 0.57
N HIS A 316 13.07 -1.40 -0.35
CA HIS A 316 12.60 -0.05 -0.65
C HIS A 316 11.09 0.02 -0.94
N GLY A 317 10.48 1.15 -0.57
CA GLY A 317 9.04 1.37 -0.71
C GLY A 317 8.53 1.33 -2.16
N GLY A 318 9.39 1.61 -3.14
CA GLY A 318 9.05 1.53 -4.56
C GLY A 318 8.73 0.11 -5.05
N LEU A 319 9.04 -0.92 -4.25
CA LEU A 319 8.69 -2.30 -4.56
C LEU A 319 7.18 -2.54 -4.41
N ALA A 320 6.44 -1.67 -3.72
CA ALA A 320 4.97 -1.69 -3.67
C ALA A 320 4.31 -1.52 -5.05
N ALA A 321 5.06 -1.04 -6.06
CA ALA A 321 4.64 -1.09 -7.46
C ALA A 321 4.42 -2.53 -7.96
N LEU A 322 5.18 -3.51 -7.45
CA LEU A 322 5.02 -4.94 -7.78
C LEU A 322 3.65 -5.46 -7.29
N ASP A 323 3.33 -5.23 -6.01
CA ASP A 323 2.04 -5.61 -5.41
C ASP A 323 0.87 -4.95 -6.15
N THR A 324 1.04 -3.67 -6.50
CA THR A 324 0.06 -2.86 -7.24
C THR A 324 -0.15 -3.40 -8.66
N ALA A 325 0.92 -3.73 -9.38
CA ALA A 325 0.84 -4.34 -10.70
C ALA A 325 0.21 -5.73 -10.66
N HIS A 326 0.58 -6.58 -9.68
CA HIS A 326 -0.02 -7.90 -9.52
C HIS A 326 -1.52 -7.82 -9.22
N ALA A 327 -1.96 -6.84 -8.41
CA ALA A 327 -3.39 -6.59 -8.17
C ALA A 327 -4.14 -6.20 -9.46
N ALA A 328 -3.61 -5.24 -10.23
CA ALA A 328 -4.21 -4.82 -11.50
C ALA A 328 -4.26 -5.98 -12.53
N LEU A 329 -3.18 -6.74 -12.66
CA LEU A 329 -3.09 -7.91 -13.54
C LEU A 329 -4.06 -9.02 -13.12
N ALA A 330 -4.27 -9.24 -11.82
CA ALA A 330 -5.24 -10.21 -11.30
C ALA A 330 -6.70 -9.81 -11.60
N LEU A 331 -7.01 -8.51 -11.58
CA LEU A 331 -8.31 -7.97 -12.01
C LEU A 331 -8.51 -8.00 -13.54
N GLY A 332 -7.48 -8.33 -14.32
CA GLY A 332 -7.53 -8.31 -15.78
C GLY A 332 -7.54 -6.88 -16.35
N CYS A 333 -6.97 -5.93 -15.63
CA CYS A 333 -6.77 -4.56 -16.10
C CYS A 333 -5.57 -4.45 -17.05
N THR A 334 -5.65 -3.54 -18.03
CA THR A 334 -4.49 -3.18 -18.87
C THR A 334 -3.48 -2.45 -18.01
N THR A 335 -2.44 -3.17 -17.56
CA THR A 335 -1.50 -2.66 -16.56
C THR A 335 -0.32 -1.97 -17.23
N VAL A 336 -0.19 -0.67 -17.01
CA VAL A 336 0.87 0.20 -17.54
C VAL A 336 1.86 0.53 -16.42
N ILE A 337 3.05 -0.03 -16.46
CA ILE A 337 4.14 0.36 -15.57
C ILE A 337 4.67 1.73 -16.03
N VAL A 338 4.63 2.73 -15.17
CA VAL A 338 5.26 4.03 -15.40
C VAL A 338 6.68 3.98 -14.83
N PRO A 339 7.71 3.80 -15.66
CA PRO A 339 9.05 3.51 -15.17
C PRO A 339 9.63 4.71 -14.42
N ARG A 340 10.38 4.43 -13.36
CA ARG A 340 11.30 5.43 -12.83
C ARG A 340 12.49 5.48 -13.80
N MET A 341 12.60 6.58 -14.53
CA MET A 341 13.80 6.90 -15.30
C MET A 341 14.45 8.18 -14.75
N SER A 342 15.72 8.41 -15.04
CA SER A 342 16.43 9.62 -14.61
C SER A 342 17.65 9.90 -15.48
N SER A 343 17.86 11.15 -15.83
CA SER A 343 19.10 11.66 -16.45
C SER A 343 20.04 12.23 -15.37
N GLY A 344 19.46 12.83 -14.33
CA GLY A 344 20.19 13.56 -13.28
C GLY A 344 20.48 12.80 -11.98
N ASP A 345 20.31 11.47 -11.89
CA ASP A 345 20.62 10.77 -10.62
C ASP A 345 22.14 10.63 -10.46
N PRO A 346 22.75 11.06 -9.33
CA PRO A 346 24.18 10.90 -9.12
C PRO A 346 24.61 9.42 -9.02
N ARG A 347 23.69 8.50 -8.75
CA ARG A 347 23.97 7.07 -8.58
C ARG A 347 23.78 6.36 -9.93
N PRO A 348 24.82 5.71 -10.51
CA PRO A 348 24.75 5.11 -11.84
C PRO A 348 23.57 4.14 -12.05
N ARG A 349 23.25 3.31 -11.05
CA ARG A 349 22.13 2.33 -11.09
C ARG A 349 20.72 2.93 -11.18
N HIS A 350 20.60 4.26 -11.14
CA HIS A 350 19.33 4.97 -11.27
C HIS A 350 19.28 5.86 -12.53
N ARG A 351 20.34 5.90 -13.35
CA ARG A 351 20.36 6.61 -14.63
C ARG A 351 19.76 5.76 -15.75
N GLY A 352 19.14 6.40 -16.74
CA GLY A 352 18.34 5.68 -17.74
C GLY A 352 17.14 5.01 -17.05
N LEU A 353 16.90 3.73 -17.31
CA LEU A 353 15.93 2.93 -16.54
C LEU A 353 16.50 2.62 -15.14
N SER A 354 15.83 3.06 -14.08
CA SER A 354 16.29 2.80 -12.71
C SER A 354 16.13 1.34 -12.33
N HIS A 355 17.15 0.77 -11.67
CA HIS A 355 17.15 -0.58 -11.08
C HIS A 355 15.87 -0.94 -10.31
N HIS A 356 15.29 0.00 -9.54
CA HIS A 356 14.02 -0.24 -8.83
C HIS A 356 12.87 -0.63 -9.77
N THR A 357 12.85 -0.12 -11.00
CA THR A 357 11.88 -0.52 -12.03
C THR A 357 12.30 -1.84 -12.69
N SER A 358 13.58 -2.03 -13.01
CA SER A 358 14.08 -3.31 -13.54
C SER A 358 13.70 -4.50 -12.65
N THR A 359 13.97 -4.41 -11.33
CA THR A 359 13.58 -5.42 -10.34
C THR A 359 12.06 -5.66 -10.31
N VAL A 360 11.22 -4.63 -10.48
CA VAL A 360 9.77 -4.82 -10.58
C VAL A 360 9.39 -5.57 -11.85
N LEU A 361 9.97 -5.20 -13.01
CA LEU A 361 9.70 -5.86 -14.30
C LEU A 361 10.15 -7.33 -14.31
N GLU A 362 11.31 -7.63 -13.73
CA GLU A 362 11.85 -8.99 -13.60
C GLU A 362 10.98 -9.90 -12.70
N LEU A 363 10.31 -9.32 -11.71
CA LEU A 363 9.44 -10.04 -10.76
C LEU A 363 7.96 -10.10 -11.17
N LEU A 364 7.60 -9.58 -12.36
CA LEU A 364 6.22 -9.68 -12.88
C LEU A 364 5.86 -11.13 -13.21
N LEU A 365 4.74 -11.59 -12.63
CA LEU A 365 4.22 -12.96 -12.86
C LEU A 365 3.40 -13.09 -14.16
N ARG A 366 3.03 -11.97 -14.80
CA ARG A 366 2.27 -11.89 -16.05
C ARG A 366 2.73 -10.69 -16.88
N PRO A 367 2.55 -10.73 -18.22
CA PRO A 367 2.85 -9.59 -19.09
C PRO A 367 2.16 -8.29 -18.67
N ALA A 368 2.88 -7.18 -18.81
CA ALA A 368 2.40 -5.81 -18.61
C ALA A 368 2.96 -4.89 -19.71
N LEU A 369 2.38 -3.71 -19.83
CA LEU A 369 2.92 -2.63 -20.66
C LEU A 369 3.95 -1.83 -19.83
N VAL A 370 4.99 -1.30 -20.48
CA VAL A 370 5.85 -0.27 -19.89
C VAL A 370 5.87 0.94 -20.80
N ALA A 371 5.54 2.10 -20.25
CA ALA A 371 5.51 3.36 -20.99
C ALA A 371 6.91 3.96 -21.09
N VAL A 372 7.38 4.27 -22.29
CA VAL A 372 8.73 4.77 -22.57
C VAL A 372 8.61 6.05 -23.38
N PRO A 373 9.36 7.12 -23.04
CA PRO A 373 9.28 8.37 -23.79
C PRO A 373 10.07 8.30 -25.12
N PRO A 374 9.77 9.19 -26.09
CA PRO A 374 10.27 9.06 -27.45
C PRO A 374 11.79 9.24 -27.50
N GLY A 375 12.46 8.38 -28.25
CA GLY A 375 13.92 8.39 -28.41
C GLY A 375 14.70 7.60 -27.35
N GLU A 376 14.05 7.14 -26.28
CA GLU A 376 14.69 6.27 -25.29
C GLU A 376 14.56 4.78 -25.66
N ALA A 377 15.66 4.05 -25.53
CA ALA A 377 15.68 2.59 -25.59
C ALA A 377 15.83 2.01 -24.18
N VAL A 378 15.07 0.97 -23.86
CA VAL A 378 15.12 0.28 -22.57
C VAL A 378 15.24 -1.22 -22.77
N GLU A 379 16.12 -1.86 -22.00
CA GLU A 379 16.19 -3.31 -21.89
C GLU A 379 15.12 -3.76 -20.88
N VAL A 380 14.22 -4.64 -21.31
CA VAL A 380 13.13 -5.18 -20.49
C VAL A 380 12.96 -6.68 -20.78
N PRO A 381 12.41 -7.48 -19.84
CA PRO A 381 12.15 -8.89 -20.07
C PRO A 381 11.17 -9.12 -21.23
N ASP A 382 11.30 -10.24 -21.96
CA ASP A 382 10.43 -10.63 -23.09
C ASP A 382 8.92 -10.65 -22.76
N SER A 383 8.58 -10.80 -21.47
CA SER A 383 7.20 -10.75 -20.98
C SER A 383 6.61 -9.33 -20.94
N VAL A 384 7.43 -8.29 -21.03
CA VAL A 384 7.03 -6.88 -20.91
C VAL A 384 6.97 -6.24 -22.29
N GLN A 385 5.85 -5.60 -22.62
CA GLN A 385 5.70 -4.90 -23.90
C GLN A 385 6.00 -3.42 -23.73
N VAL A 386 6.97 -2.91 -24.50
CA VAL A 386 7.23 -1.48 -24.59
C VAL A 386 6.09 -0.78 -25.34
N ARG A 387 5.65 0.36 -24.81
CA ARG A 387 4.77 1.32 -25.49
C ARG A 387 5.42 2.70 -25.45
N GLN A 388 5.58 3.30 -26.62
CA GLN A 388 6.10 4.66 -26.76
C GLN A 388 4.96 5.64 -26.50
N GLY A 389 5.15 6.54 -25.53
CA GLY A 389 4.18 7.59 -25.18
C GLY A 389 4.76 8.99 -25.42
N GLN A 390 3.92 9.96 -25.74
CA GLN A 390 4.33 11.36 -25.93
C GLN A 390 4.73 12.03 -24.60
N ALA A 391 5.62 13.01 -24.67
CA ALA A 391 6.14 13.71 -23.50
C ALA A 391 6.30 15.22 -23.76
N ASP A 392 5.24 15.99 -23.49
CA ASP A 392 5.24 17.45 -23.58
C ASP A 392 5.78 18.08 -22.28
N LEU A 393 7.10 18.28 -22.22
CA LEU A 393 7.76 18.91 -21.08
C LEU A 393 7.41 20.40 -20.93
N ASP A 394 7.31 21.12 -22.04
CA ASP A 394 7.10 22.58 -22.03
C ASP A 394 5.66 22.91 -21.60
N GLY A 395 4.67 22.15 -22.10
CA GLY A 395 3.29 22.22 -21.62
C GLY A 395 3.16 21.82 -20.16
N TYR A 396 3.86 20.77 -19.71
CA TYR A 396 3.84 20.38 -18.28
C TYR A 396 4.46 21.48 -17.39
N ALA A 397 5.60 22.05 -17.79
CA ALA A 397 6.21 23.18 -17.09
C ALA A 397 5.29 24.42 -17.05
N GLY A 398 4.62 24.72 -18.17
CA GLY A 398 3.63 25.78 -18.27
C GLY A 398 2.35 25.57 -17.46
N SER A 399 2.04 24.33 -17.06
CA SER A 399 0.85 24.01 -16.25
C SER A 399 0.92 24.52 -14.80
N GLY A 400 2.12 24.87 -14.32
CA GLY A 400 2.37 25.25 -12.93
C GLY A 400 2.23 24.11 -11.91
N LEU A 401 2.08 22.86 -12.36
CA LEU A 401 2.15 21.67 -11.49
C LEU A 401 3.58 21.43 -10.96
N PRO A 402 3.77 20.57 -9.93
CA PRO A 402 5.07 20.34 -9.32
C PRO A 402 6.19 19.91 -10.30
N GLY A 403 7.06 20.86 -10.63
CA GLY A 403 8.25 20.68 -11.47
C GLY A 403 9.53 20.28 -10.72
N ARG A 404 9.42 19.63 -9.55
CA ARG A 404 10.58 19.11 -8.79
C ARG A 404 10.33 17.72 -8.22
N THR A 405 11.34 16.85 -8.29
CA THR A 405 11.34 15.49 -7.76
C THR A 405 12.68 15.14 -7.11
N MET A 406 12.65 14.54 -5.92
CA MET A 406 13.87 14.12 -5.19
C MET A 406 14.94 15.23 -5.09
N GLY A 407 14.52 16.49 -4.88
CA GLY A 407 15.39 17.66 -4.80
C GLY A 407 15.75 18.32 -6.14
N ARG A 408 15.53 17.67 -7.28
CA ARG A 408 15.90 18.13 -8.64
C ARG A 408 14.70 18.69 -9.40
N SER A 409 14.92 19.69 -10.25
CA SER A 409 13.94 20.31 -11.15
C SER A 409 13.79 19.57 -12.48
N ILE A 410 12.85 19.99 -13.33
CA ILE A 410 12.68 19.47 -14.70
C ILE A 410 13.99 19.55 -15.50
N ALA A 411 14.70 20.68 -15.45
CA ALA A 411 15.97 20.84 -16.17
C ALA A 411 17.13 20.00 -15.60
N GLU A 412 17.06 19.62 -14.33
CA GLU A 412 18.06 18.78 -13.66
C GLU A 412 17.80 17.27 -13.81
N ASP A 413 16.60 16.85 -14.24
CA ASP A 413 16.23 15.44 -14.38
C ASP A 413 15.10 15.22 -15.42
N ASP A 414 15.28 15.75 -16.64
CA ASP A 414 14.28 15.79 -17.72
C ASP A 414 13.62 14.42 -17.97
N LEU A 415 14.44 13.36 -17.95
CA LEU A 415 14.02 12.00 -18.29
C LEU A 415 13.04 11.41 -17.25
N PHE A 416 13.10 11.86 -15.99
CA PHE A 416 12.08 11.50 -15.00
C PHE A 416 10.70 12.02 -15.40
N PHE A 417 10.65 13.30 -15.80
CA PHE A 417 9.40 13.93 -16.21
C PHE A 417 8.91 13.38 -17.54
N ARG A 418 9.80 13.21 -18.54
CA ARG A 418 9.45 12.60 -19.84
C ARG A 418 8.86 11.20 -19.67
N ALA A 419 9.47 10.34 -18.85
CA ALA A 419 8.97 9.00 -18.59
C ALA A 419 7.60 9.00 -17.87
N ALA A 420 7.38 9.91 -16.93
CA ALA A 420 6.10 10.05 -16.26
C ALA A 420 5.00 10.61 -17.17
N LEU A 421 5.32 11.56 -18.06
CA LEU A 421 4.40 12.08 -19.07
C LEU A 421 4.00 11.01 -20.09
N ALA A 422 4.97 10.24 -20.60
CA ALA A 422 4.71 9.10 -21.47
C ALA A 422 3.80 8.05 -20.80
N GLY A 423 3.93 7.86 -19.49
CA GLY A 423 3.01 7.05 -18.68
C GLY A 423 1.56 7.52 -18.72
N GLY A 424 1.32 8.84 -18.69
CA GLY A 424 -0.02 9.42 -18.81
C GLY A 424 -0.59 9.32 -20.22
N ASP A 425 0.23 9.58 -21.24
CA ASP A 425 -0.18 9.43 -22.66
C ASP A 425 -0.60 7.99 -22.98
N VAL A 426 0.22 6.99 -22.56
CA VAL A 426 -0.12 5.57 -22.74
C VAL A 426 -1.35 5.18 -21.92
N LEU A 427 -1.51 5.66 -20.68
CA LEU A 427 -2.70 5.41 -19.87
C LEU A 427 -3.98 5.89 -20.57
N ALA A 428 -3.97 7.08 -21.15
CA ALA A 428 -5.13 7.64 -21.86
C ALA A 428 -5.38 7.03 -23.25
N ALA A 429 -4.36 6.40 -23.85
CA ALA A 429 -4.49 5.66 -25.11
C ALA A 429 -5.09 4.26 -24.93
N GLU A 430 -4.92 3.65 -23.74
CA GLU A 430 -5.46 2.34 -23.38
C GLU A 430 -6.85 2.42 -22.66
N ALA A 431 -7.43 3.63 -22.56
CA ALA A 431 -8.74 3.92 -21.97
C ALA A 431 -9.84 4.19 -23.02
#